data_AF-A0A7Y8LHB9-F1
#
_entry.id   AF-A0A7Y8LHB9-F1
#
_cell.length_a   1.000
_cell.length_b   1.000
_cell.length_c   1.000
_cell.angle_alpha   90.00
_cell.angle_beta   90.00
_cell.angle_gamma   90.00
#
_symmetry.space_group_name_H-M   'P 1'
#
loop_
_entity.id
_entity.type
_entity.pdbx_description
1 polymer ?
#
loop_
_entity_poly.entity_id
_entity_poly.type
_entity_poly.pdbx_seq_one_letter_code
_entity_poly.pdbx_strand_id
1 'polypeptide(L)'
;MLMDFESGEAAQEQVARILRSDTLRQAAALKKLLAYLAEKSLSGEASQLKEYSIGMDVFGKPPDYDPQRDASVRIQVGKLRQKLEEY
;
A
#
# COMPACT_ATOMS: atom_id res chain seq x y z
N MET A 1 12.85 3.67 -24.20
CA MET A 1 12.51 4.82 -23.33
C MET A 1 11.00 5.13 -23.31
N LEU A 2 10.18 4.65 -24.27
CA LEU A 2 8.70 4.82 -24.25
C LEU A 2 7.93 3.76 -23.42
N MET A 3 8.55 2.62 -23.07
CA MET A 3 7.87 1.53 -22.34
C MET A 3 7.64 1.79 -20.85
N ASP A 4 8.46 2.64 -20.21
CA ASP A 4 8.37 2.86 -18.76
C ASP A 4 7.20 3.76 -18.36
N PHE A 5 6.82 4.71 -19.23
CA PHE A 5 5.68 5.61 -19.00
C PHE A 5 4.33 4.90 -19.15
N GLU A 6 4.16 4.08 -20.19
CA GLU A 6 2.92 3.31 -20.38
C GLU A 6 2.70 2.29 -19.27
N SER A 7 3.80 1.71 -18.75
CA SER A 7 3.73 0.77 -17.62
C SER A 7 3.31 1.45 -16.31
N GLY A 8 3.79 2.68 -16.08
CA GLY A 8 3.41 3.48 -14.90
C GLY A 8 1.95 3.89 -14.91
N GLU A 9 1.45 4.39 -16.05
CA GLU A 9 0.05 4.81 -16.19
C GLU A 9 -0.91 3.63 -16.09
N ALA A 10 -0.61 2.50 -16.73
CA ALA A 10 -1.41 1.27 -16.61
C ALA A 10 -1.45 0.74 -15.16
N ALA A 11 -0.33 0.83 -14.43
CA ALA A 11 -0.28 0.46 -13.02
C ALA A 11 -1.13 1.39 -12.15
N GLN A 12 -1.08 2.71 -12.39
CA GLN A 12 -1.91 3.69 -11.68
C GLN A 12 -3.41 3.43 -11.91
N GLU A 13 -3.79 3.17 -13.16
CA GLU A 13 -5.18 2.86 -13.51
C GLU A 13 -5.66 1.58 -12.81
N GLN A 14 -4.83 0.53 -12.81
CA GLN A 14 -5.19 -0.72 -12.15
C GLN A 14 -5.33 -0.54 -10.64
N VAL A 15 -4.45 0.22 -9.99
CA VAL A 15 -4.59 0.56 -8.57
C VAL A 15 -5.90 1.33 -8.31
N ALA A 16 -6.25 2.29 -9.17
CA ALA A 16 -7.50 3.04 -9.04
C ALA A 16 -8.74 2.14 -9.15
N ARG A 17 -8.71 1.13 -10.03
CA ARG A 17 -9.76 0.11 -10.17
C ARG A 17 -9.89 -0.74 -8.90
N ILE A 18 -8.77 -1.25 -8.38
CA ILE A 18 -8.74 -2.05 -7.15
C ILE A 18 -9.26 -1.25 -5.95
N LEU A 19 -8.89 0.03 -5.81
CA LEU A 19 -9.37 0.88 -4.72
C LEU A 19 -10.89 1.14 -4.75
N ARG A 20 -11.52 0.98 -5.91
CA ARG A 20 -12.97 1.13 -6.12
C ARG A 20 -13.72 -0.21 -6.17
N SER A 21 -13.00 -1.33 -6.13
CA SER A 21 -13.60 -2.67 -6.21
C SER A 21 -14.39 -3.02 -4.96
N ASP A 22 -15.36 -3.91 -5.11
CA ASP A 22 -16.17 -4.41 -4.00
C ASP A 22 -15.33 -5.12 -2.94
N THR A 23 -14.24 -5.75 -3.35
CA THR A 23 -13.27 -6.45 -2.50
C THR A 23 -12.63 -5.50 -1.49
N LEU A 24 -12.29 -4.27 -1.89
CA LEU A 24 -11.66 -3.27 -1.02
C LEU A 24 -12.59 -2.13 -0.59
N ARG A 25 -13.81 -2.03 -1.14
CA ARG A 25 -14.72 -0.87 -0.94
C ARG A 25 -14.93 -0.49 0.52
N GLN A 26 -15.06 -1.49 1.40
CA GLN A 26 -15.31 -1.30 2.84
C GLN A 26 -14.04 -1.35 3.71
N ALA A 27 -12.87 -1.62 3.12
CA ALA A 27 -11.61 -1.83 3.84
C ALA A 27 -10.75 -0.56 3.84
N ALA A 28 -11.18 0.49 4.54
CA ALA A 28 -10.53 1.80 4.52
C ALA A 28 -9.02 1.76 4.85
N ALA A 29 -8.60 0.95 5.83
CA ALA A 29 -7.19 0.78 6.18
C ALA A 29 -6.37 0.14 5.04
N LEU A 30 -6.92 -0.87 4.37
CA LEU A 30 -6.25 -1.54 3.25
C LEU A 30 -6.19 -0.63 2.01
N LYS A 31 -7.22 0.21 1.79
CA LYS A 31 -7.19 1.22 0.74
C LYS A 31 -6.08 2.25 0.96
N LYS A 32 -5.93 2.76 2.19
CA LYS A 32 -4.83 3.68 2.53
C LYS A 32 -3.47 3.02 2.31
N LEU A 33 -3.32 1.78 2.77
CA LEU A 33 -2.08 1.02 2.59
C LEU A 33 -1.75 0.81 1.10
N LEU A 34 -2.70 0.34 0.30
CA LEU A 34 -2.48 0.11 -1.13
C LEU A 34 -2.13 1.41 -1.87
N ALA A 35 -2.85 2.51 -1.58
CA ALA A 35 -2.58 3.81 -2.19
C ALA A 35 -1.15 4.30 -1.87
N TYR A 36 -0.75 4.23 -0.60
CA TYR A 36 0.59 4.64 -0.16
C TYR A 36 1.70 3.78 -0.80
N LEU A 37 1.52 2.45 -0.83
CA LEU A 37 2.47 1.53 -1.46
C LEU A 37 2.62 1.82 -2.97
N ALA A 38 1.50 2.03 -3.66
CA ALA A 38 1.48 2.33 -5.08
C ALA A 38 2.15 3.67 -5.39
N GLU A 39 1.80 4.73 -4.66
CA GLU A 39 2.39 6.06 -4.83
C GLU A 39 3.91 6.02 -4.70
N LYS A 40 4.43 5.47 -3.60
CA LYS A 40 5.89 5.38 -3.37
C LYS A 40 6.59 4.47 -4.38
N SER A 41 5.94 3.40 -4.82
CA SER A 41 6.55 2.51 -5.82
C SER A 41 6.63 3.17 -7.19
N LEU A 42 5.57 3.87 -7.60
CA LEU A 42 5.45 4.49 -8.91
C LEU A 42 6.20 5.84 -8.99
N SER A 43 6.47 6.49 -7.86
CA SER A 43 7.34 7.68 -7.77
C SER A 43 8.84 7.35 -7.72
N GLY A 44 9.22 6.07 -7.74
CA GLY A 44 10.62 5.64 -7.62
C GLY A 44 11.16 5.68 -6.19
N GLU A 45 10.30 5.87 -5.18
CA GLU A 45 10.62 5.94 -3.76
C GLU A 45 10.40 4.61 -3.02
N ALA A 46 10.37 3.48 -3.73
CA ALA A 46 10.15 2.15 -3.14
C ALA A 46 11.15 1.81 -2.01
N SER A 47 12.36 2.37 -2.06
CA SER A 47 13.38 2.21 -1.01
C SER A 47 12.99 2.82 0.35
N GLN A 48 12.00 3.72 0.37
CA GLN A 48 11.46 4.33 1.59
C GLN A 48 10.35 3.48 2.24
N LEU A 49 9.86 2.43 1.57
CA LEU A 49 8.81 1.53 2.06
C LEU A 49 9.36 0.60 3.15
N LYS A 50 9.59 1.16 4.33
CA LYS A 50 9.96 0.44 5.54
C LYS A 50 8.74 0.24 6.43
N GLU A 51 8.72 -0.84 7.21
CA GLU A 51 7.62 -1.14 8.12
C GLU A 51 7.33 0.02 9.09
N TYR A 52 8.39 0.65 9.59
CA TYR A 52 8.29 1.84 10.44
C TYR A 52 7.59 3.01 9.74
N SER A 53 8.01 3.36 8.52
CA SER A 53 7.40 4.44 7.73
C SER A 53 5.92 4.18 7.45
N ILE A 54 5.56 2.94 7.10
CA ILE A 54 4.16 2.55 6.89
C ILE A 54 3.36 2.68 8.20
N GLY A 55 3.94 2.25 9.33
CA GLY A 55 3.34 2.40 10.65
C GLY A 55 2.97 3.85 10.95
N MET A 56 3.90 4.78 10.73
CA MET A 56 3.67 6.21 10.96
C MET A 56 2.74 6.83 9.91
N ASP A 57 3.11 6.74 8.63
CA ASP A 57 2.48 7.50 7.54
C ASP A 57 1.06 6.99 7.21
N VAL A 58 0.82 5.69 7.36
CA VAL A 58 -0.47 5.06 7.00
C VAL A 58 -1.35 4.84 8.23
N PHE A 59 -0.76 4.35 9.32
CA PHE A 59 -1.50 3.94 10.50
C PHE A 59 -1.40 4.92 11.69
N GLY A 60 -0.68 6.03 11.54
CA GLY A 60 -0.57 7.06 12.58
C GLY A 60 0.09 6.54 13.85
N LYS A 61 1.00 5.55 13.75
CA LYS A 61 1.77 5.08 14.91
C LYS A 61 2.67 6.21 15.44
N PRO A 62 2.88 6.29 16.76
CA PRO A 62 3.74 7.30 17.34
C PRO A 62 5.22 7.06 16.97
N PRO A 63 6.10 8.08 17.05
CA PRO A 63 7.51 7.94 16.65
C PRO A 63 8.32 6.90 17.44
N ASP A 64 7.91 6.60 18.67
CA ASP A 64 8.51 5.59 19.55
C ASP A 64 7.97 4.17 19.33
N TYR A 65 7.10 3.97 18.33
CA TYR A 65 6.61 2.67 17.90
C TYR A 65 7.75 1.73 17.48
N ASP A 66 7.71 0.50 18.00
CA ASP A 66 8.65 -0.57 17.68
C ASP A 66 7.97 -1.65 16.82
N PRO A 67 8.30 -1.75 15.51
CA PRO A 67 7.78 -2.78 14.63
C PRO A 67 8.07 -4.21 15.10
N GLN A 68 9.13 -4.44 15.90
CA GLN A 68 9.43 -5.78 16.40
C GLN A 68 8.41 -6.24 17.45
N ARG A 69 7.85 -5.30 18.21
CA ARG A 69 6.89 -5.56 19.29
C ARG A 69 5.44 -5.47 18.85
N ASP A 70 5.15 -4.72 17.80
CA ASP A 70 3.79 -4.54 17.29
C ASP A 70 3.71 -4.96 15.82
N ALA A 71 2.95 -6.03 15.58
CA ALA A 71 2.79 -6.64 14.26
C ALA A 71 1.67 -6.01 13.42
N SER A 72 1.08 -4.88 13.84
CA SER A 72 -0.08 -4.27 13.18
C SER A 72 0.14 -4.07 11.68
N VAL A 73 1.31 -3.54 11.29
CA VAL A 73 1.65 -3.31 9.87
C VAL A 73 1.70 -4.63 9.11
N ARG A 74 2.41 -5.64 9.64
CA ARG A 74 2.51 -6.97 9.01
C ARG A 74 1.13 -7.62 8.83
N ILE A 75 0.25 -7.51 9.82
CA ILE A 75 -1.12 -8.02 9.76
C ILE A 75 -1.91 -7.34 8.63
N GLN A 76 -1.84 -6.01 8.52
CA GLN A 76 -2.55 -5.28 7.47
C GLN A 76 -1.98 -5.59 6.08
N VAL A 77 -0.66 -5.74 5.94
CA VAL A 77 -0.03 -6.18 4.69
C VAL A 77 -0.48 -7.58 4.30
N GLY A 78 -0.55 -8.52 5.25
CA GLY A 78 -1.07 -9.87 5.00
C GLY A 78 -2.53 -9.85 4.53
N LYS A 79 -3.38 -9.07 5.20
CA LYS A 79 -4.79 -8.87 4.79
C LYS A 79 -4.91 -8.21 3.41
N LEU A 80 -4.04 -7.26 3.09
CA LEU A 80 -4.01 -6.63 1.77
C LEU A 80 -3.69 -7.66 0.69
N ARG A 81 -2.67 -8.51 0.90
CA ARG A 81 -2.31 -9.58 -0.05
C ARG A 81 -3.50 -10.51 -0.30
N GLN A 82 -4.14 -11.00 0.76
CA GLN A 82 -5.33 -11.84 0.64
C GLN A 82 -6.45 -11.15 -0.17
N LYS A 83 -6.72 -9.87 0.11
CA LYS A 83 -7.75 -9.12 -0.63
C LYS A 83 -7.39 -8.85 -2.09
N LEU A 84 -6.10 -8.77 -2.43
CA LEU A 84 -5.65 -8.66 -3.81
C LEU A 84 -5.76 -9.99 -4.56
N GLU A 85 -5.61 -11.12 -3.88
CA GLU A 85 -5.83 -12.46 -4.46
C GLU A 85 -7.33 -12.75 -4.70
N GLU A 86 -8.21 -12.15 -3.91
CA GLU A 86 -9.67 -12.25 -4.06
C GLU A 86 -10.25 -11.37 -5.18
N TYR A 87 -9.48 -10.39 -5.70
CA TYR A 87 -9.90 -9.45 -6.73
C TYR A 87 -9.56 -9.97 -8.14
#